data_AF-A0A6V8DMY8-F1
#
_entry.id   AF-A0A6V8DMY8-F1
#
_cell.length_a   1.000
_cell.length_b   1.000
_cell.length_c   1.000
_cell.angle_alpha   90.00
_cell.angle_beta   90.00
_cell.angle_gamma   90.00
#
_symmetry.space_group_name_H-M   'P 1'
#
loop_
_entity.id
_entity.type
_entity.pdbx_description
1 polymer ?
#
loop_
_entity_poly.entity_id
_entity_poly.type
_entity_poly.pdbx_seq_one_letter_code
_entity_poly.pdbx_strand_id
1 'polypeptide(L)'
;MKQMRNYGYTRMVANKRWPEIAVWSHTAIGFFPWLVVATLLAIAYGALNGGLADEYWWTLSGEWTIERICAHIPPVFIGFYIALAWLGAAIGTSPHRSFGTVFFAPLFVFLAHWAYGQGVNKAWREIRRTGGKAGEGAQIDDRVRTA
;
A
#
# COMPACT_ATOMS: atom_id res chain seq x y z
N MET A 1 4.95 12.67 4.40
CA MET A 1 4.03 11.51 4.50
C MET A 1 2.93 11.64 5.56
N LYS A 2 3.08 12.48 6.59
CA LYS A 2 2.04 12.71 7.63
C LYS A 2 0.67 13.06 7.04
N GLN A 3 0.64 13.97 6.06
CA GLN A 3 -0.59 14.36 5.37
C GLN A 3 -1.33 13.18 4.73
N MET A 4 -0.61 12.29 4.02
CA MET A 4 -1.22 11.10 3.39
C MET A 4 -1.83 10.14 4.42
N ARG A 5 -1.15 9.97 5.56
CA ARG A 5 -1.66 9.17 6.68
C ARG A 5 -2.90 9.78 7.32
N ASN A 6 -2.89 11.09 7.55
CA ASN A 6 -4.06 11.82 8.07
C ASN A 6 -5.23 11.74 7.09
N TYR A 7 -4.95 11.79 5.78
CA TYR A 7 -5.95 11.62 4.73
C TYR A 7 -6.59 10.23 4.75
N GLY A 8 -5.80 9.15 4.84
CA GLY A 8 -6.35 7.79 4.96
C GLY A 8 -7.19 7.59 6.22
N TYR A 9 -6.78 8.19 7.34
CA TYR A 9 -7.56 8.15 8.58
C TYR A 9 -8.90 8.87 8.45
N THR A 10 -8.89 10.14 8.00
CA THR A 10 -10.10 10.96 7.84
C THR A 10 -11.09 10.36 6.86
N ARG A 11 -10.62 9.84 5.72
CA ARG A 11 -11.50 9.19 4.73
C ARG A 11 -12.25 8.01 5.32
N MET A 12 -11.60 7.18 6.13
CA MET A 12 -12.28 6.00 6.71
C MET A 12 -13.25 6.36 7.82
N VAL A 13 -12.94 7.36 8.64
CA VAL A 13 -13.88 7.91 9.61
C VAL A 13 -15.10 8.51 8.89
N ALA A 14 -14.87 9.28 7.83
CA ALA A 14 -15.93 9.88 7.03
C ALA A 14 -16.81 8.81 6.37
N ASN A 15 -16.23 7.77 5.75
CA ASN A 15 -16.98 6.65 5.18
C ASN A 15 -17.85 5.92 6.21
N LYS A 16 -17.43 5.87 7.47
CA LYS A 16 -18.24 5.25 8.54
C LYS A 16 -19.44 6.12 8.92
N ARG A 17 -19.29 7.45 8.90
CA ARG A 17 -20.33 8.42 9.25
C ARG A 17 -21.30 8.65 8.09
N TRP A 18 -20.79 8.64 6.87
CA TRP A 18 -21.49 8.87 5.61
C TRP A 18 -21.19 7.70 4.66
N PRO A 19 -21.92 6.58 4.77
CA PRO A 19 -21.69 5.40 3.92
C PRO A 19 -21.84 5.68 2.42
N GLU A 20 -22.63 6.68 2.04
CA GLU A 20 -22.89 7.08 0.66
C GLU A 20 -21.64 7.59 -0.09
N ILE A 21 -20.62 8.07 0.62
CA ILE A 21 -19.33 8.50 0.02
C ILE A 21 -18.25 7.41 0.08
N ALA A 22 -18.59 6.22 0.58
CA ALA A 22 -17.64 5.13 0.72
C ALA A 22 -17.24 4.55 -0.64
N VAL A 23 -15.94 4.41 -0.85
CA VAL A 23 -15.37 3.80 -2.05
C VAL A 23 -14.47 2.65 -1.62
N TRP A 24 -14.63 1.49 -2.27
CA TRP A 24 -13.94 0.25 -1.92
C TRP A 24 -12.41 0.36 -1.99
N SER A 25 -11.89 1.20 -2.88
CA SER A 25 -10.45 1.39 -3.09
C SER A 25 -9.74 1.91 -1.83
N HIS A 26 -10.40 2.73 -1.01
CA HIS A 26 -9.84 3.20 0.26
C HIS A 26 -9.60 2.05 1.24
N THR A 27 -10.57 1.14 1.32
CA THR A 27 -10.46 -0.09 2.11
C THR A 27 -9.36 -1.00 1.56
N ALA A 28 -9.27 -1.14 0.23
CA ALA A 28 -8.23 -1.94 -0.42
C ALA A 28 -6.81 -1.43 -0.09
N ILE A 29 -6.56 -0.11 -0.15
CA ILE A 29 -5.26 0.46 0.23
C ILE A 29 -4.98 0.27 1.74
N GLY A 30 -6.01 0.17 2.57
CA GLY A 30 -5.88 -0.20 3.98
C GLY A 30 -5.13 -1.51 4.24
N PHE A 31 -5.26 -2.47 3.31
CA PHE A 31 -4.54 -3.75 3.37
C PHE A 31 -3.11 -3.67 2.85
N PHE A 32 -2.71 -2.60 2.16
CA PHE A 32 -1.39 -2.48 1.56
C PHE A 32 -0.23 -2.70 2.56
N PRO A 33 -0.22 -2.12 3.77
CA PRO A 33 0.85 -2.39 4.74
C PRO A 33 0.95 -3.86 5.14
N TRP A 34 -0.19 -4.55 5.29
CA TRP A 34 -0.24 -5.97 5.63
C TRP A 34 0.21 -6.84 4.45
N LEU A 35 -0.18 -6.48 3.23
CA LEU A 35 0.28 -7.14 2.01
C LEU A 35 1.80 -7.04 1.85
N VAL A 36 2.38 -5.87 2.14
CA VAL A 36 3.84 -5.68 2.12
C VAL A 36 4.52 -6.60 3.14
N VAL A 37 4.03 -6.63 4.39
CA VAL A 37 4.60 -7.52 5.42
C VAL A 37 4.48 -8.99 5.02
N ALA A 38 3.31 -9.42 4.55
CA ALA A 38 3.09 -10.79 4.09
C ALA A 38 3.99 -11.15 2.90
N THR A 39 4.19 -10.21 1.97
CA THR A 39 5.08 -10.38 0.81
C THR A 39 6.53 -10.59 1.25
N LEU A 40 7.02 -9.77 2.18
CA LEU A 40 8.39 -9.90 2.70
C LEU A 40 8.58 -11.21 3.47
N LEU A 41 7.60 -11.62 4.27
CA LEU A 41 7.63 -12.90 4.99
C LEU A 41 7.60 -14.09 4.01
N ALA A 42 6.79 -14.03 2.96
CA ALA A 42 6.74 -15.06 1.92
C ALA A 42 8.10 -15.17 1.21
N ILE A 43 8.67 -14.07 0.75
CA ILE A 43 9.99 -14.07 0.09
C ILE A 43 11.05 -14.65 1.02
N ALA A 44 11.08 -14.22 2.28
CA ALA A 44 12.04 -14.73 3.26
C ALA A 44 11.86 -16.24 3.49
N TYR A 45 10.63 -16.71 3.65
CA TYR A 45 10.33 -18.13 3.80
C TYR A 45 10.79 -18.94 2.58
N GLY A 46 10.43 -18.51 1.37
CA GLY A 46 10.84 -19.19 0.14
C GLY A 46 12.35 -19.24 -0.02
N ALA A 47 13.04 -18.11 0.23
CA ALA A 47 14.49 -18.03 0.16
C ALA A 47 15.20 -18.94 1.15
N LEU A 48 14.73 -18.98 2.41
CA LEU A 48 15.36 -19.78 3.48
C LEU A 48 15.12 -21.29 3.33
N ASN A 49 14.11 -21.71 2.58
CA ASN A 49 13.73 -23.13 2.41
C ASN A 49 14.04 -23.66 1.00
N GLY A 50 15.00 -23.06 0.29
CA GLY A 50 15.49 -23.58 -0.98
C GLY A 50 14.66 -23.20 -2.21
N GLY A 51 13.64 -22.34 -2.08
CA GLY A 51 12.84 -21.84 -3.19
C GLY A 51 13.59 -20.97 -4.20
N LEU A 52 14.88 -20.69 -3.97
CA LEU A 52 15.79 -19.97 -4.87
C LEU A 52 16.87 -20.88 -5.49
N ALA A 53 16.72 -22.21 -5.44
CA ALA A 53 17.67 -23.16 -6.04
C ALA A 53 17.92 -22.86 -7.53
N ASP A 54 19.16 -23.11 -7.98
CA ASP A 54 19.63 -22.76 -9.33
C ASP A 54 18.74 -23.34 -10.45
N GLU A 55 18.21 -24.54 -10.23
CA GLU A 55 17.32 -25.26 -11.16
C GLU A 55 15.97 -24.56 -11.43
N TYR A 56 15.55 -23.63 -10.58
CA TYR A 56 14.29 -22.90 -10.75
C TYR A 56 14.42 -21.65 -11.63
N TRP A 57 15.65 -21.18 -11.86
CA TRP A 57 15.89 -19.97 -12.65
C TRP A 57 15.77 -20.24 -14.14
N TRP A 58 15.25 -19.25 -14.87
CA TRP A 58 15.11 -19.28 -16.33
C TRP A 58 14.16 -20.36 -16.88
N THR A 59 13.38 -21.01 -16.02
CA THR A 59 12.37 -22.00 -16.43
C THR A 59 11.07 -21.87 -15.64
N LEU A 60 9.94 -22.19 -16.29
CA LEU A 60 8.64 -22.36 -15.64
C LEU A 60 8.27 -23.83 -15.43
N SER A 61 9.08 -24.75 -15.97
CA SER A 61 8.85 -26.20 -15.85
C SER A 61 9.15 -26.71 -14.43
N GLY A 62 8.77 -27.96 -14.17
CA GLY A 62 8.96 -28.63 -12.89
C GLY A 62 7.86 -28.31 -11.88
N GLU A 63 8.04 -28.81 -10.67
CA GLU A 63 7.06 -28.63 -9.58
C GLU A 63 7.13 -27.21 -9.00
N TRP A 64 5.96 -26.66 -8.70
CA TRP A 64 5.81 -25.38 -8.00
C TRP A 64 5.46 -25.66 -6.54
N THR A 65 6.49 -25.99 -5.76
CA THR A 65 6.35 -26.14 -4.30
C THR A 65 6.03 -24.79 -3.64
N ILE A 66 5.57 -24.81 -2.39
CA ILE A 66 5.23 -23.59 -1.66
C ILE A 66 6.44 -22.66 -1.50
N GLU A 67 7.63 -23.22 -1.30
CA GLU A 67 8.89 -22.48 -1.17
C GLU A 67 9.22 -21.74 -2.47
N ARG A 68 9.11 -22.42 -3.62
CA ARG A 68 9.33 -21.82 -4.94
C ARG A 68 8.30 -20.73 -5.26
N ILE A 69 7.02 -20.99 -4.97
CA ILE A 69 5.94 -20.01 -5.12
C ILE A 69 6.24 -18.76 -4.29
N CYS A 70 6.53 -18.93 -3.00
CA CYS A 70 6.85 -17.86 -2.07
C CYS A 70 8.10 -17.06 -2.47
N ALA A 71 9.09 -17.72 -3.07
CA ALA A 71 10.31 -17.08 -3.52
C ALA A 71 10.14 -16.29 -4.83
N HIS A 72 9.30 -16.74 -5.77
CA HIS A 72 9.27 -16.19 -7.14
C HIS A 72 8.01 -15.40 -7.48
N ILE A 73 6.84 -15.79 -6.99
CA ILE A 73 5.58 -15.12 -7.33
C ILE A 73 5.50 -13.69 -6.74
N PRO A 74 5.84 -13.45 -5.46
CA PRO A 74 5.76 -12.09 -4.92
C PRO A 74 6.71 -11.10 -5.61
N PRO A 75 7.98 -11.44 -5.94
CA PRO A 75 8.84 -10.56 -6.75
C PRO A 75 8.27 -10.19 -8.12
N VAL A 76 7.55 -11.10 -8.80
CA VAL A 76 6.86 -10.79 -10.06
C VAL A 76 5.80 -9.71 -9.84
N PHE A 77 4.99 -9.81 -8.77
CA PHE A 77 4.00 -8.78 -8.44
C PHE A 77 4.65 -7.45 -8.02
N ILE A 78 5.80 -7.47 -7.34
CA ILE A 78 6.58 -6.26 -7.05
C ILE A 78 7.04 -5.60 -8.36
N GLY A 79 7.58 -6.38 -9.29
CA GLY A 79 7.98 -5.89 -10.61
C GLY A 79 6.81 -5.29 -11.38
N PHE A 80 5.66 -5.96 -11.38
CA PHE A 80 4.43 -5.45 -12.00
C PHE A 80 3.95 -4.14 -11.36
N TYR A 81 3.95 -4.05 -10.03
CA TYR A 81 3.60 -2.83 -9.30
C TYR A 81 4.51 -1.65 -9.66
N ILE A 82 5.83 -1.90 -9.76
CA ILE A 82 6.82 -0.89 -10.20
C ILE A 82 6.54 -0.45 -11.63
N ALA A 83 6.31 -1.39 -12.55
CA ALA A 83 6.01 -1.12 -13.94
C ALA A 83 4.72 -0.27 -14.08
N LEU A 84 3.68 -0.56 -13.31
CA LEU A 84 2.45 0.24 -13.29
C LEU A 84 2.71 1.67 -12.78
N ALA A 85 3.52 1.83 -11.73
CA ALA A 85 3.85 3.15 -11.21
C ALA A 85 4.67 3.98 -12.23
N TRP A 86 5.61 3.36 -12.93
CA TRP A 86 6.33 4.01 -14.03
C TRP A 86 5.41 4.36 -15.19
N LEU A 87 4.57 3.44 -15.63
CA LEU A 87 3.62 3.68 -16.72
C LEU A 87 2.70 4.86 -16.37
N GLY A 88 2.10 4.85 -15.18
CA GLY A 88 1.21 5.93 -14.72
C GLY A 88 1.92 7.28 -14.64
N ALA A 89 3.16 7.32 -14.14
CA ALA A 89 3.94 8.55 -14.09
C ALA A 89 4.37 9.03 -15.48
N ALA A 90 4.69 8.11 -16.39
CA ALA A 90 5.11 8.40 -17.76
C ALA A 90 3.94 8.96 -18.58
N ILE A 91 2.74 8.41 -18.48
CA ILE A 91 1.56 8.87 -19.27
C ILE A 91 0.76 9.96 -18.57
N GLY A 92 1.02 10.22 -17.28
CA GLY A 92 0.29 11.22 -16.50
C GLY A 92 0.50 12.66 -16.99
N THR A 93 -0.49 13.51 -16.72
CA THR A 93 -0.53 14.91 -17.18
C THR A 93 0.13 15.90 -16.20
N SER A 94 1.11 15.44 -15.41
CA SER A 94 1.74 16.31 -14.41
C SER A 94 2.48 17.48 -15.08
N PRO A 95 2.19 18.74 -14.71
CA PRO A 95 2.89 19.90 -15.26
C PRO A 95 4.38 19.96 -14.88
N HIS A 96 4.79 19.18 -13.88
CA HIS A 96 6.17 19.09 -13.40
C HIS A 96 6.85 17.76 -13.76
N ARG A 97 6.33 17.02 -14.75
CA ARG A 97 6.90 15.73 -15.16
C ARG A 97 8.31 15.91 -15.73
N SER A 98 9.27 15.24 -15.11
CA SER A 98 10.65 15.07 -15.56
C SER A 98 11.06 13.59 -15.47
N PHE A 99 12.18 13.22 -16.12
CA PHE A 99 12.77 11.89 -15.98
C PHE A 99 12.93 11.47 -14.51
N GLY A 100 13.43 12.38 -13.66
CA GLY A 100 13.60 12.12 -12.23
C GLY A 100 12.27 11.82 -11.53
N THR A 101 11.22 12.60 -11.80
CA THR A 101 9.91 12.35 -11.19
C THR A 101 9.29 11.02 -11.64
N VAL A 102 9.51 10.61 -12.88
CA VAL A 102 9.05 9.31 -13.40
C VAL A 102 9.86 8.19 -12.78
N PHE A 103 11.19 8.30 -12.78
CA PHE A 103 12.09 7.29 -12.21
C PHE A 103 11.78 7.00 -10.74
N PHE A 104 11.60 8.04 -9.91
CA PHE A 104 11.28 7.90 -8.49
C PHE A 104 9.79 7.64 -8.19
N ALA A 105 8.92 7.62 -9.21
CA ALA A 105 7.48 7.43 -8.99
C ALA A 105 7.13 6.16 -8.19
N PRO A 106 7.71 4.96 -8.46
CA PRO A 106 7.38 3.77 -7.69
C PRO A 106 7.63 3.92 -6.19
N LEU A 107 8.73 4.59 -5.80
CA LEU A 107 9.04 4.88 -4.41
C LEU A 107 7.98 5.79 -3.78
N PHE A 108 7.62 6.89 -4.43
CA PHE A 108 6.63 7.82 -3.89
C PHE A 108 5.22 7.22 -3.83
N VAL A 109 4.82 6.43 -4.84
CA VAL A 109 3.54 5.71 -4.84
C VAL A 109 3.53 4.66 -3.73
N PHE A 110 4.63 3.94 -3.52
CA PHE A 110 4.77 2.99 -2.41
C PHE A 110 4.61 3.69 -1.06
N LEU A 111 5.37 4.77 -0.83
CA LEU A 111 5.29 5.54 0.41
C LEU A 111 3.87 6.09 0.62
N ALA A 112 3.20 6.55 -0.46
CA ALA A 112 1.85 7.06 -0.39
C ALA A 112 0.85 5.98 0.03
N HIS A 113 0.85 4.81 -0.62
CA HIS A 113 -0.01 3.69 -0.23
C HIS A 113 0.30 3.18 1.18
N TRP A 114 1.57 3.10 1.55
CA TRP A 114 1.98 2.73 2.90
C TRP A 114 1.43 3.69 3.96
N ALA A 115 1.69 4.99 3.80
CA ALA A 115 1.23 6.01 4.74
C ALA A 115 -0.30 6.09 4.79
N TYR A 116 -0.96 6.05 3.64
CA TYR A 116 -2.41 6.05 3.54
C TYR A 116 -3.01 4.84 4.26
N GLY A 117 -2.50 3.64 3.97
CA GLY A 117 -2.95 2.39 4.57
C GLY A 117 -2.73 2.35 6.08
N GLN A 118 -1.64 2.93 6.60
CA GLN A 118 -1.46 3.12 8.04
C GLN A 118 -2.55 4.02 8.65
N GLY A 119 -2.94 5.08 7.95
CA GLY A 119 -4.06 5.95 8.33
C GLY A 119 -5.39 5.19 8.40
N VAL A 120 -5.68 4.40 7.37
CA VAL A 120 -6.85 3.51 7.32
C VAL A 120 -6.86 2.51 8.49
N ASN A 121 -5.73 1.84 8.74
CA ASN A 121 -5.60 0.90 9.86
C ASN A 121 -5.82 1.57 11.23
N LYS A 122 -5.36 2.81 11.40
CA LYS A 122 -5.64 3.61 12.59
C LYS A 122 -7.15 3.89 12.72
N ALA A 123 -7.80 4.31 11.64
CA ALA A 123 -9.24 4.58 11.64
C ALA A 123 -10.06 3.33 11.94
N TRP A 124 -9.75 2.18 11.33
CA TRP A 124 -10.42 0.91 11.64
C TRP A 124 -10.31 0.55 13.11
N ARG A 125 -9.12 0.71 13.70
CA ARG A 125 -8.91 0.45 15.14
C ARG A 125 -9.77 1.36 16.00
N GLU A 126 -9.89 2.63 15.64
CA GLU A 126 -10.69 3.59 16.38
C GLU A 126 -12.19 3.34 16.21
N ILE A 127 -12.67 3.14 14.98
CA ILE A 127 -14.07 2.80 14.69
C ILE A 127 -14.51 1.54 15.45
N ARG A 128 -13.64 0.52 15.55
CA ARG A 128 -13.92 -0.68 16.36
C ARG A 128 -14.07 -0.37 17.85
N ARG A 129 -13.42 0.67 18.36
CA ARG A 129 -13.46 1.07 19.78
C ARG A 129 -14.59 2.05 20.10
N THR A 130 -14.84 3.03 19.23
CA THR A 130 -15.72 4.18 19.52
C THR A 130 -16.98 4.22 18.63
N GLY A 131 -17.09 3.33 17.64
CA GLY A 131 -18.23 3.25 16.74
C GLY A 131 -18.41 4.53 15.92
N GLY A 132 -19.61 5.10 15.95
CA GLY A 132 -19.95 6.32 15.22
C GLY A 132 -19.25 7.58 15.71
N LYS A 133 -18.63 7.55 16.90
CA LYS A 133 -17.91 8.69 17.49
C LYS A 133 -16.44 8.78 17.06
N ALA A 134 -15.98 7.89 16.18
CA ALA A 134 -14.60 7.95 15.69
C ALA A 134 -14.30 9.30 15.05
N GLY A 135 -13.16 9.90 15.40
CA GLY A 135 -12.72 11.21 14.91
C GLY A 135 -13.51 12.42 15.43
N GLU A 136 -14.50 12.26 16.32
CA GLU A 136 -15.15 13.41 16.97
C GLU A 136 -14.16 14.15 17.90
N GLY A 137 -14.07 15.47 17.74
CA GLY A 137 -13.14 16.31 18.51
C GLY A 137 -11.67 16.18 18.12
N ALA A 138 -11.32 15.29 17.18
CA ALA A 138 -9.95 15.15 16.71
C ALA A 138 -9.64 16.23 15.66
N GLN A 139 -8.77 17.18 16.01
CA GLN A 139 -8.17 18.07 15.03
C GLN A 139 -7.10 17.31 14.25
N ILE A 140 -7.39 17.02 12.98
CA ILE A 140 -6.52 16.19 12.12
C ILE A 140 -5.71 17.03 11.13
N ASP A 141 -6.00 18.35 11.08
CA ASP A 141 -5.22 19.33 10.35
C ASP A 141 -4.10 19.91 11.25
N ASP A 142 -2.92 20.10 10.67
CA ASP A 142 -1.72 20.61 11.35
C ASP A 142 -1.78 22.13 11.58
N ARG A 143 -2.89 22.78 11.22
CA ARG A 143 -3.10 24.21 11.40
C ARG A 143 -3.54 24.52 12.83
N VAL A 144 -2.72 25.23 13.60
CA VAL A 144 -3.21 25.90 14.81
C VAL A 144 -4.22 26.96 14.37
N ARG A 145 -5.50 26.77 14.72
CA ARG A 145 -6.51 27.81 14.54
C ARG A 145 -6.41 28.73 15.74
N THR A 146 -5.69 29.83 15.59
CA THR A 146 -5.79 30.95 16.54
C THR A 146 -7.21 31.49 16.45
N ALA A 147 -7.88 31.57 17.61
CA ALA A 147 -9.19 32.18 17.77
C ALA A 147 -9.14 33.69 17.52
#